data_AF-A0A2D5JND8-F1
#
_entry.id   AF-A0A2D5JND8-F1
#
_cell.length_a   1.000
_cell.length_b   1.000
_cell.length_c   1.000
_cell.angle_alpha   90.00
_cell.angle_beta   90.00
_cell.angle_gamma   90.00
#
_symmetry.space_group_name_H-M   'P 1'
#
loop_
_entity.id
_entity.type
_entity.pdbx_description
1 polymer ?
#
loop_
_entity_poly.entity_id
_entity_poly.type
_entity_poly.pdbx_seq_one_letter_code
_entity_poly.pdbx_strand_id
1 'polypeptide(L)'
;HQKLMANYNAQMDALAFGKSKEEVHLELKFTGDTSTINSLLPYKVFEGNRPSNAILFKKLTPESLGKLIAMYEHKIFVQGVIWNIFSYDQFGVELGKELAKKLLNKH
;
A
#
# COMPACT_ATOMS: atom_id res chain seq x y z
N HIS A 1 -0.50 21.97 -2.40
CA HIS A 1 -1.60 21.08 -1.94
C HIS A 1 -2.37 20.46 -3.10
N GLN A 2 -2.85 21.21 -4.10
CA GLN A 2 -3.59 20.66 -5.25
C GLN A 2 -2.84 19.55 -6.01
N LYS A 3 -1.55 19.71 -6.31
CA LYS A 3 -0.73 18.67 -6.95
C LYS A 3 -0.69 17.35 -6.15
N LEU A 4 -0.65 17.43 -4.82
CA LEU A 4 -0.67 16.24 -3.95
C LEU A 4 -2.01 15.51 -4.08
N MET A 5 -3.12 16.26 -4.01
CA MET A 5 -4.47 15.68 -4.15
C MET A 5 -4.71 15.09 -5.53
N ALA A 6 -4.17 15.72 -6.59
CA ALA A 6 -4.23 15.17 -7.94
C ALA A 6 -3.54 13.80 -8.04
N ASN A 7 -2.35 13.66 -7.45
CA ASN A 7 -1.65 12.37 -7.40
C ASN A 7 -2.40 11.34 -6.54
N TYR A 8 -2.93 11.74 -5.39
CA TYR A 8 -3.71 10.88 -4.51
C TYR A 8 -4.90 10.26 -5.23
N ASN A 9 -5.73 11.07 -5.89
CA ASN A 9 -6.88 10.59 -6.65
C ASN A 9 -6.46 9.74 -7.86
N ALA A 10 -5.46 10.21 -8.63
CA ALA A 10 -4.99 9.50 -9.81
C ALA A 10 -4.46 8.10 -9.50
N GLN A 11 -3.77 7.93 -8.36
CA GLN A 11 -3.28 6.61 -7.94
C GLN A 11 -4.41 5.67 -7.52
N MET A 12 -5.46 6.19 -6.86
CA MET A 12 -6.63 5.38 -6.54
C MET A 12 -7.33 4.86 -7.80
N ASP A 13 -7.56 5.75 -8.76
CA ASP A 13 -8.20 5.38 -10.02
C ASP A 13 -7.33 4.42 -10.83
N ALA A 14 -6.02 4.66 -10.90
CA ALA A 14 -5.09 3.77 -11.59
C ALA A 14 -5.04 2.37 -10.97
N LEU A 15 -5.08 2.25 -9.64
CA LEU A 15 -5.12 0.96 -8.95
C LEU A 15 -6.46 0.24 -9.17
N ALA A 16 -7.57 0.97 -9.14
CA ALA A 16 -8.90 0.41 -9.31
C ALA A 16 -9.18 -0.05 -10.75
N PHE A 17 -8.92 0.82 -11.73
CA PHE A 17 -9.36 0.63 -13.11
C PHE A 17 -8.24 0.20 -14.05
N GLY A 18 -6.97 0.49 -13.71
CA GLY A 18 -5.85 0.18 -14.59
C GLY A 18 -5.92 0.92 -15.93
N LYS A 19 -5.45 0.26 -16.99
CA LYS A 19 -5.43 0.73 -18.36
C LYS A 19 -5.39 -0.48 -19.30
N SER A 20 -6.43 -0.62 -20.12
CA SER A 20 -6.65 -1.75 -21.02
C SER A 20 -5.70 -1.77 -22.22
N LYS A 21 -5.62 -2.92 -22.90
CA LYS A 21 -4.82 -3.08 -24.12
C LYS A 21 -5.29 -2.14 -25.23
N GLU A 22 -6.60 -1.96 -25.36
CA GLU A 22 -7.24 -1.12 -26.35
C GLU A 22 -6.88 0.35 -26.14
N GLU A 23 -6.92 0.83 -24.89
CA GLU A 23 -6.55 2.19 -24.52
C GLU A 23 -5.06 2.45 -24.76
N VAL A 24 -4.18 1.50 -24.38
CA VAL A 24 -2.74 1.59 -24.64
C VAL A 24 -2.44 1.57 -26.14
N HIS A 25 -3.12 0.73 -26.91
CA HIS A 25 -2.95 0.65 -28.36
C HIS A 25 -3.35 1.96 -29.05
N LEU A 26 -4.50 2.53 -28.68
CA LEU A 26 -4.96 3.82 -29.20
C LEU A 26 -3.97 4.93 -28.85
N GLU A 27 -3.55 5.03 -27.58
CA GLU A 27 -2.57 6.04 -27.16
C GLU A 27 -1.26 5.94 -27.95
N LEU A 28 -0.70 4.73 -28.09
CA LEU A 28 0.55 4.51 -28.83
C LEU A 28 0.40 4.82 -30.32
N LYS A 29 -0.79 4.61 -30.90
CA LYS A 29 -1.08 4.97 -32.30
C LYS A 29 -1.13 6.47 -32.54
N PHE A 30 -1.57 7.27 -31.55
CA PHE A 30 -1.64 8.72 -31.68
C PHE A 30 -0.36 9.46 -31.26
N THR A 31 0.47 8.84 -30.41
CA THR A 31 1.63 9.50 -29.79
C THR A 31 2.99 8.90 -30.18
N GLY A 32 3.01 7.68 -30.73
CA GLY A 32 4.23 6.92 -30.99
C GLY A 32 4.38 6.48 -32.45
N ASP A 33 5.52 5.85 -32.72
CA ASP A 33 5.80 5.24 -34.02
C ASP A 33 5.12 3.88 -34.13
N THR A 34 4.30 3.69 -35.16
CA THR A 34 3.49 2.46 -35.40
C THR A 34 4.32 1.18 -35.40
N SER A 35 5.61 1.28 -35.71
CA SER A 35 6.58 0.18 -35.73
C SER A 35 6.84 -0.43 -34.33
N THR A 36 6.64 0.34 -33.25
CA THR A 36 7.00 -0.04 -31.87
C THR A 36 5.80 -0.42 -30.99
N ILE A 37 4.58 -0.35 -31.53
CA ILE A 37 3.35 -0.60 -30.75
C ILE A 37 3.37 -2.01 -30.16
N ASN A 38 3.66 -3.02 -30.98
CA ASN A 38 3.60 -4.41 -30.55
C ASN A 38 4.66 -4.75 -29.49
N SER A 39 5.81 -4.06 -29.48
CA SER A 39 6.86 -4.28 -28.48
C SER A 39 6.57 -3.56 -27.17
N LEU A 40 5.93 -2.39 -27.20
CA LEU A 40 5.66 -1.58 -26.00
C LEU A 40 4.34 -1.94 -25.30
N LEU A 41 3.36 -2.44 -26.05
CA LEU A 41 2.01 -2.75 -25.55
C LEU A 41 1.99 -3.64 -24.29
N PRO A 42 2.72 -4.77 -24.19
CA PRO A 42 2.65 -5.61 -23.00
C PRO A 42 3.18 -4.94 -21.72
N TYR A 43 4.05 -3.93 -21.83
CA TYR A 43 4.65 -3.25 -20.68
C TYR A 43 3.84 -2.03 -20.20
N LYS A 44 2.84 -1.59 -20.97
CA LYS A 44 2.03 -0.39 -20.68
C LYS A 44 0.60 -0.70 -20.26
N VAL A 45 0.21 -1.97 -20.26
CA VAL A 45 -1.10 -2.44 -19.77
C VAL A 45 -1.06 -2.53 -18.25
N PHE A 46 -2.10 -2.01 -17.62
CA PHE A 46 -2.31 -2.11 -16.19
C PHE A 46 -3.63 -2.81 -15.95
N GLU A 47 -3.62 -3.96 -15.26
CA GLU A 47 -4.84 -4.77 -15.07
C GLU A 47 -5.86 -4.12 -14.11
N GLY A 48 -5.44 -3.12 -13.31
CA GLY A 48 -6.29 -2.55 -12.28
C GLY A 48 -6.67 -3.59 -11.23
N ASN A 49 -7.89 -3.50 -10.71
CA ASN A 49 -8.47 -4.42 -9.73
C ASN A 49 -7.59 -4.61 -8.47
N ARG A 50 -6.88 -3.55 -8.07
CA ARG A 50 -6.08 -3.51 -6.84
C ARG A 50 -6.83 -2.70 -5.80
N PRO A 51 -7.41 -3.34 -4.77
CA PRO A 51 -8.23 -2.65 -3.79
C PRO A 51 -7.37 -1.71 -2.93
N SER A 52 -7.92 -0.53 -2.62
CA SER A 52 -7.31 0.45 -1.72
C SER A 52 -8.38 1.13 -0.87
N ASN A 53 -7.98 1.63 0.32
CA ASN A 53 -8.86 2.40 1.19
C ASN A 53 -8.42 3.86 1.22
N ALA A 54 -9.36 4.76 1.00
CA ALA A 54 -9.18 6.20 1.14
C ALA A 54 -9.52 6.67 2.54
N ILE A 55 -8.57 7.34 3.21
CA ILE A 55 -8.84 8.03 4.48
C ILE A 55 -8.46 9.50 4.30
N LEU A 56 -9.47 10.37 4.26
CA LEU A 56 -9.31 11.81 4.09
C LEU A 56 -9.82 12.54 5.33
N PHE A 57 -9.02 13.46 5.86
CA PHE A 57 -9.39 14.33 6.97
C PHE A 57 -8.94 15.77 6.69
N LYS A 58 -9.67 16.75 7.24
CA LYS A 58 -9.53 18.17 6.88
C LYS A 58 -8.12 18.73 7.10
N LYS A 59 -7.47 18.35 8.21
CA LYS A 59 -6.13 18.81 8.59
C LYS A 59 -5.52 17.83 9.58
N LEU A 60 -4.20 17.64 9.49
CA LEU A 60 -3.46 16.91 10.51
C LEU A 60 -3.32 17.78 11.77
N THR A 61 -4.00 17.38 12.84
CA THR A 61 -3.95 17.97 14.18
C THR A 61 -3.64 16.86 15.20
N PRO A 62 -3.25 17.19 16.44
CA PRO A 62 -3.06 16.17 17.48
C PRO A 62 -4.29 15.26 17.65
N GLU A 63 -5.48 15.85 17.59
CA GLU A 63 -6.74 15.11 17.67
C GLU A 63 -6.95 14.18 16.47
N SER A 64 -6.77 14.66 15.23
CA SER A 64 -6.97 13.83 14.03
C SER A 64 -5.92 12.72 13.93
N LEU A 65 -4.70 12.98 14.39
CA LEU A 65 -3.64 11.98 14.48
C LEU A 65 -3.99 10.91 15.52
N GLY A 66 -4.46 11.32 16.71
CA GLY A 66 -4.94 10.37 17.73
C GLY A 66 -6.07 9.49 17.21
N LYS A 67 -7.03 10.06 16.49
CA LYS A 67 -8.11 9.32 15.82
C LYS A 67 -7.57 8.29 14.81
N LEU A 68 -6.59 8.69 13.99
CA LEU A 68 -5.98 7.79 13.01
C LEU A 68 -5.25 6.62 13.67
N ILE A 69 -4.48 6.89 14.73
CA ILE A 69 -3.76 5.85 15.49
C ILE A 69 -4.76 4.87 16.13
N ALA A 70 -5.74 5.40 16.88
CA ALA A 70 -6.74 4.59 17.56
C ALA A 70 -7.56 3.72 16.58
N MET A 71 -7.86 4.24 15.38
CA MET A 71 -8.51 3.46 14.33
C MET A 71 -7.68 2.22 13.92
N TYR A 72 -6.35 2.35 13.80
CA TYR A 72 -5.49 1.21 13.48
C TYR A 72 -5.28 0.27 14.68
N GLU A 73 -5.21 0.78 15.92
CA GLU A 73 -5.18 -0.06 17.13
C GLU A 73 -6.41 -0.96 17.20
N HIS A 74 -7.60 -0.40 16.97
CA HIS A 74 -8.84 -1.16 16.95
C HIS A 74 -8.94 -2.11 15.73
N LYS A 75 -8.40 -1.73 14.56
CA LYS A 75 -8.28 -2.66 13.42
C LYS A 75 -7.48 -3.90 13.81
N ILE A 76 -6.30 -3.71 14.42
CA ILE A 76 -5.43 -4.82 14.85
C ILE A 76 -6.13 -5.69 15.89
N PHE A 77 -6.77 -5.06 16.88
CA PHE A 77 -7.55 -5.77 17.90
C PHE A 77 -8.64 -6.65 17.29
N VAL A 78 -9.49 -6.09 16.42
CA VAL A 78 -10.56 -6.83 15.75
C VAL A 78 -10.00 -8.00 14.93
N GLN A 79 -8.90 -7.79 14.21
CA GLN A 79 -8.23 -8.86 13.47
C GLN A 79 -7.73 -9.99 14.39
N GLY A 80 -7.14 -9.67 15.54
CA GLY A 80 -6.71 -10.68 16.50
C GLY A 80 -7.86 -11.48 17.11
N VAL A 81 -8.98 -10.82 17.42
CA VAL A 81 -10.20 -11.49 17.90
C VAL A 81 -10.74 -12.44 16.82
N ILE A 82 -10.83 -12.00 15.56
CA ILE A 82 -11.31 -12.84 14.45
C ILE A 82 -10.40 -14.05 14.23
N TRP A 83 -9.08 -13.85 14.30
CA TRP A 83 -8.10 -14.93 14.13
C TRP A 83 -7.89 -15.79 15.37
N ASN A 84 -8.56 -15.47 16.49
CA ASN A 84 -8.41 -16.17 17.76
C ASN A 84 -6.94 -16.26 18.23
N ILE A 85 -6.23 -15.14 18.17
CA ILE A 85 -4.84 -15.01 18.63
C ILE A 85 -4.70 -13.89 19.67
N PHE A 86 -3.61 -13.91 20.42
CA PHE A 86 -3.29 -12.87 21.39
C PHE A 86 -2.61 -11.68 20.70
N SER A 87 -3.33 -10.58 20.50
CA SER A 87 -2.79 -9.35 19.87
C SER A 87 -1.74 -8.59 20.70
N TYR A 88 -1.54 -8.97 21.96
CA TYR A 88 -0.78 -8.18 22.93
C TYR A 88 0.37 -8.95 23.59
N ASP A 89 0.67 -10.16 23.09
CA ASP A 89 1.87 -10.88 23.48
C ASP A 89 3.01 -10.69 22.47
N GLN A 90 4.24 -10.97 22.88
CA GLN A 90 5.42 -10.88 22.03
C GLN A 90 6.48 -11.93 22.37
N PHE A 91 6.08 -13.16 22.68
CA PHE A 91 7.00 -14.21 23.12
C PHE A 91 8.13 -14.51 22.10
N GLY A 92 7.88 -14.27 20.81
CA GLY A 92 8.85 -14.50 19.73
C GLY A 92 10.16 -13.72 19.85
N VAL A 93 10.25 -12.69 20.70
CA VAL A 93 11.47 -11.88 20.85
C VAL A 93 12.49 -12.47 21.85
N GLU A 94 12.07 -13.40 22.72
CA GLU A 94 12.85 -13.79 23.88
C GLU A 94 14.09 -14.62 23.52
N LEU A 95 13.96 -15.58 22.59
CA LEU A 95 15.09 -16.41 22.17
C LEU A 95 16.25 -15.58 21.58
N GLY A 96 15.93 -14.56 20.79
CA GLY A 96 16.93 -13.66 20.21
C GLY A 96 17.71 -12.89 21.28
N LYS A 97 17.00 -12.38 22.31
CA LYS A 97 17.63 -11.68 23.45
C LYS A 97 18.54 -12.62 24.24
N GLU A 98 18.12 -13.86 24.48
CA GLU A 98 18.93 -14.85 25.19
C GLU A 98 20.23 -15.19 24.45
N LEU A 99 20.13 -15.43 23.14
CA LEU A 99 21.28 -15.77 22.32
C LEU A 99 22.26 -14.60 22.22
N ALA A 100 21.76 -13.38 22.02
CA ALA A 100 22.59 -12.18 21.98
C ALA A 100 23.38 -12.01 23.29
N LYS A 101 22.75 -12.22 24.45
CA LYS A 101 23.40 -12.14 25.76
C LYS A 101 24.48 -13.20 25.94
N LYS A 102 24.23 -14.44 25.50
CA LYS A 102 25.22 -15.54 25.56
C LYS A 102 26.45 -15.25 24.69
N LEU A 103 26.25 -14.66 23.51
CA LEU A 103 27.33 -14.31 22.60
C LEU A 103 28.14 -13.12 23.11
N LEU A 104 27.49 -12.10 23.66
CA LEU A 104 28.16 -10.94 24.25
C LEU A 104 29.09 -11.33 25.40
N ASN A 105 28.65 -12.24 26.27
CA ASN A 105 29.42 -12.69 27.44
C ASN A 105 30.54 -13.71 27.12
N LYS A 106 30.66 -14.13 25.86
CA LYS A 106 31.71 -15.06 25.39
C LYS A 106 32.98 -14.33 24.93
N HIS A 107 32.91 -13.01 24.76
CA HIS A 107 34.02 -12.11 24.49
C HIS A 107 34.37 -11.32 25.75
#